data_AF-A0A8T5T0J5-F1
#
_entry.id   AF-A0A8T5T0J5-F1
#
_cell.length_a   1.000
_cell.length_b   1.000
_cell.length_c   1.000
_cell.angle_alpha   90.00
_cell.angle_beta   90.00
_cell.angle_gamma   90.00
#
_symmetry.space_group_name_H-M   'P 1'
#
loop_
_entity.id
_entity.type
_entity.pdbx_description
1 polymer ?
#
loop_
_entity_poly.entity_id
_entity_poly.type
_entity_poly.pdbx_seq_one_letter_code
_entity_poly.pdbx_strand_id
1 'polypeptide(L)'
;MTLEIEDSDSYKKITHKIALLELLKQYYGSGGNLYDFDSGDIPVRQLIAFMSDEGYPRRLVDAEHVLKRVDTEIIELESKKKNMRLQEMEDRHLNSLLIITSWTKLINTPTMGVYLNRPVVDLRRDTIIMLTDETQTFKEITDERISVIFGPGIYYTEFAVDKGNYLEDYFEINGVCLPLDILGKIYTAEKIYRSDKIDATITEVSTILPFHIIEQAETVQTYVRGIISRNVFHPNKNAIDKFNQHISDPSSYQAESGFKIMSAHPLWYNKLLVESDAVYRTGSGKRAFSTAGIGSLSSMVHKLKPILFSAPNKEKDQLERITEIVKQYREMGMNLLQKWIPS
;
A
#
# COMPACT_ATOMS: atom_id res chain seq x y z
N MET A 1 -17.14 0.10 3.63
CA MET A 1 -16.84 -0.09 5.06
C MET A 1 -15.77 0.92 5.44
N THR A 2 -15.95 1.60 6.55
CA THR A 2 -15.15 2.74 7.06
C THR A 2 -14.02 2.24 7.98
N LEU A 3 -13.02 3.07 8.28
CA LEU A 3 -11.99 2.75 9.28
C LEU A 3 -12.65 2.47 10.65
N GLU A 4 -12.12 1.56 11.48
CA GLU A 4 -12.78 1.25 12.78
C GLU A 4 -12.77 2.47 13.71
N ILE A 5 -11.79 3.36 13.59
CA ILE A 5 -11.77 4.62 14.33
C ILE A 5 -12.97 5.49 14.00
N GLU A 6 -13.55 5.39 12.80
CA GLU A 6 -14.75 6.13 12.42
C GLU A 6 -15.98 5.66 13.22
N ASP A 7 -15.95 4.42 13.71
CA ASP A 7 -16.99 3.86 14.56
C ASP A 7 -16.82 4.20 16.05
N SER A 8 -15.67 4.74 16.45
CA SER A 8 -15.40 5.13 17.83
C SER A 8 -16.26 6.31 18.30
N ASP A 9 -16.64 6.28 19.59
CA ASP A 9 -17.42 7.36 20.21
C ASP A 9 -16.72 8.73 20.11
N SER A 10 -15.39 8.75 20.20
CA SER A 10 -14.60 9.98 20.10
C SER A 10 -14.70 10.59 18.69
N TYR A 11 -14.59 9.76 17.64
CA TYR A 11 -14.71 10.21 16.25
C TYR A 11 -16.12 10.65 15.91
N LYS A 12 -17.14 9.90 16.38
CA LYS A 12 -18.56 10.25 16.23
C LYS A 12 -18.89 11.57 16.92
N LYS A 13 -18.38 11.81 18.13
CA LYS A 13 -18.51 13.10 18.83
C LYS A 13 -17.90 14.25 18.06
N ILE A 14 -16.68 14.08 17.53
CA ILE A 14 -16.04 15.12 16.72
C ILE A 14 -16.84 15.40 15.44
N THR A 15 -17.31 14.35 14.76
CA THR A 15 -18.12 14.49 13.54
C THR A 15 -19.43 15.22 13.80
N HIS A 16 -20.13 14.88 14.88
CA HIS A 16 -21.35 15.57 15.28
C HIS A 16 -21.07 17.05 15.64
N LYS A 17 -19.97 17.32 16.34
CA LYS A 17 -19.57 18.69 16.68
C LYS A 17 -19.24 19.53 15.44
N ILE A 18 -18.56 18.97 14.45
CA ILE A 18 -18.32 19.66 13.16
C ILE A 18 -19.65 19.99 12.48
N ALA A 19 -20.57 19.04 12.39
CA ALA A 19 -21.88 19.28 11.77
C ALA A 19 -22.66 20.41 12.45
N LEU A 20 -22.61 20.48 13.79
CA LEU A 20 -23.21 21.59 14.56
C LEU A 20 -22.50 22.92 14.30
N LEU A 21 -21.18 22.94 14.17
CA LEU A 21 -20.39 24.13 13.83
C LEU A 21 -20.65 24.62 12.40
N GLU A 22 -20.80 23.72 11.42
CA GLU A 22 -21.18 24.07 10.05
C GLU A 22 -22.59 24.67 9.99
N LEU A 23 -23.53 24.09 10.73
CA LEU A 23 -24.88 24.61 10.88
C LEU A 23 -24.87 26.02 11.50
N LEU A 24 -24.03 26.20 12.52
CA LEU A 24 -23.82 27.48 13.17
C LEU A 24 -23.23 28.52 12.21
N LYS A 25 -22.25 28.12 11.39
CA LYS A 25 -21.67 28.95 10.34
C LYS A 25 -22.71 29.40 9.33
N GLN A 26 -23.59 28.50 8.88
CA GLN A 26 -24.71 28.83 8.00
C GLN A 26 -25.68 29.81 8.65
N TYR A 27 -26.03 29.59 9.91
CA TYR A 27 -26.90 30.50 10.66
C TYR A 27 -26.34 31.93 10.72
N TYR A 28 -25.11 32.11 11.21
CA TYR A 28 -24.50 33.46 11.26
C TYR A 28 -24.27 34.07 9.87
N GLY A 29 -24.03 33.25 8.84
CA GLY A 29 -23.89 33.71 7.46
C GLY A 29 -25.22 34.14 6.81
N SER A 30 -26.35 33.57 7.24
CA SER A 30 -27.69 33.88 6.70
C SER A 30 -28.26 35.21 7.17
N GLY A 31 -27.80 35.71 8.33
CA GLY A 31 -28.35 36.92 8.96
C GLY A 31 -29.82 36.78 9.43
N GLY A 32 -30.36 35.55 9.43
CA GLY A 32 -31.77 35.27 9.70
C GLY A 32 -32.14 35.12 11.18
N ASN A 33 -33.43 34.93 11.43
CA ASN A 33 -33.95 34.55 12.73
C ASN A 33 -33.71 33.06 13.00
N LEU A 34 -33.21 32.71 14.19
CA LEU A 34 -32.85 31.34 14.55
C LEU A 34 -34.03 30.36 14.53
N TYR A 35 -35.25 30.84 14.78
CA TYR A 35 -36.45 30.00 14.79
C TYR A 35 -37.00 29.69 13.39
N ASP A 36 -36.60 30.50 12.40
CA ASP A 36 -36.99 30.35 11.00
C ASP A 36 -35.85 29.73 10.16
N PHE A 37 -34.74 29.37 10.81
CA PHE A 37 -33.56 28.79 10.17
C PHE A 37 -33.81 27.30 9.86
N ASP A 38 -33.67 26.94 8.59
CA ASP A 38 -33.74 25.55 8.15
C ASP A 38 -32.46 24.81 8.55
N SER A 39 -32.60 23.99 9.59
CA SER A 39 -31.48 23.22 10.14
C SER A 39 -31.31 21.83 9.52
N GLY A 40 -32.12 21.51 8.50
CA GLY A 40 -32.13 20.19 7.86
C GLY A 40 -32.38 19.06 8.87
N ASP A 41 -31.46 18.09 8.90
CA ASP A 41 -31.59 16.87 9.71
C ASP A 41 -31.28 17.07 11.22
N ILE A 42 -30.64 18.18 11.59
CA ILE A 42 -30.30 18.47 12.99
C ILE A 42 -31.39 19.36 13.59
N PRO A 43 -32.08 18.98 14.67
CA PRO A 43 -33.10 19.84 15.27
C PRO A 43 -32.52 21.17 15.78
N VAL A 44 -33.19 22.30 15.48
CA VAL A 44 -32.80 23.64 15.98
C VAL A 44 -32.58 23.67 17.49
N ARG A 45 -33.34 22.88 18.27
CA ARG A 45 -33.15 22.76 19.73
C ARG A 45 -31.77 22.25 20.13
N GLN A 46 -31.20 21.32 19.35
CA GLN A 46 -29.84 20.81 19.59
C GLN A 46 -28.81 21.89 19.30
N LEU A 47 -28.98 22.66 18.21
CA LEU A 47 -28.12 23.82 17.92
C LEU A 47 -28.18 24.85 19.06
N ILE A 48 -29.37 25.16 19.57
CA ILE A 48 -29.55 26.09 20.70
C ILE A 48 -28.84 25.60 21.97
N ALA A 49 -28.94 24.30 22.28
CA ALA A 49 -28.25 23.70 23.41
C ALA A 49 -26.74 23.78 23.23
N PHE A 50 -26.22 23.38 22.06
CA PHE A 50 -24.81 23.47 21.70
C PHE A 50 -24.27 24.90 21.82
N MET A 51 -25.00 25.89 21.32
CA MET A 51 -24.62 27.30 21.45
C MET A 51 -24.52 27.73 22.92
N SER A 52 -25.43 27.25 23.77
CA SER A 52 -25.40 27.54 25.20
C SER A 52 -24.20 26.90 25.89
N ASP A 53 -23.91 25.65 25.55
CA ASP A 53 -22.86 24.84 26.19
C ASP A 53 -21.45 25.33 25.79
N GLU A 54 -21.26 25.72 24.54
CA GLU A 54 -19.96 26.16 23.99
C GLU A 54 -19.77 27.69 24.00
N GLY A 55 -20.77 28.42 24.51
CA GLY A 55 -20.71 29.87 24.70
C GLY A 55 -20.83 30.70 23.42
N TYR A 56 -21.62 30.25 22.44
CA TYR A 56 -21.92 30.98 21.21
C TYR A 56 -23.15 31.90 21.39
N PRO A 57 -23.07 33.19 20.98
CA PRO A 57 -24.15 34.15 21.23
C PRO A 57 -25.37 33.92 20.33
N ARG A 58 -26.57 33.79 20.90
CA ARG A 58 -27.82 33.59 20.10
C ARG A 58 -28.19 34.76 19.19
N ARG A 59 -27.62 35.94 19.42
CA ARG A 59 -27.84 37.12 18.59
C ARG A 59 -26.64 37.29 17.68
N LEU A 60 -26.87 37.85 16.49
CA LEU A 60 -25.84 38.12 15.46
C LEU A 60 -24.86 39.25 15.83
N VAL A 61 -24.68 39.54 17.11
CA VAL A 61 -23.68 40.51 17.58
C VAL A 61 -22.31 39.88 17.38
N ASP A 62 -21.40 40.59 16.70
CA ASP A 62 -20.05 40.13 16.38
C ASP A 62 -19.98 38.84 15.53
N ALA A 63 -20.94 38.66 14.61
CA ALA A 63 -21.01 37.49 13.73
C ALA A 63 -19.68 37.18 13.02
N GLU A 64 -18.90 38.18 12.61
CA GLU A 64 -17.59 37.98 11.98
C GLU A 64 -16.57 37.31 12.93
N HIS A 65 -16.56 37.71 14.20
CA HIS A 65 -15.67 37.10 15.20
C HIS A 65 -16.08 35.67 15.51
N VAL A 66 -17.39 35.41 15.60
CA VAL A 66 -17.92 34.06 15.80
C VAL A 66 -17.60 33.16 14.61
N LEU A 67 -17.78 33.63 13.38
CA LEU A 67 -17.45 32.88 12.16
C LEU A 67 -15.96 32.51 12.12
N LYS A 68 -15.05 33.42 12.47
CA LYS A 68 -13.60 33.12 12.57
C LYS A 68 -13.29 32.06 13.62
N ARG A 69 -13.95 32.10 14.77
CA ARG A 69 -13.80 31.08 15.82
C ARG A 69 -14.30 29.72 15.33
N VAL A 70 -15.49 29.68 14.73
CA VAL A 70 -16.09 28.47 14.17
C VAL A 70 -15.21 27.84 13.10
N ASP A 71 -14.70 28.65 12.16
CA ASP A 71 -13.78 28.17 11.11
C ASP A 71 -12.50 27.56 11.72
N THR A 72 -11.93 28.21 12.73
CA THR A 72 -10.74 27.71 13.42
C THR A 72 -11.02 26.36 14.10
N GLU A 73 -12.13 26.26 14.81
CA GLU A 73 -12.52 25.04 15.53
C GLU A 73 -12.84 23.89 14.57
N ILE A 74 -13.49 24.17 13.43
CA ILE A 74 -13.71 23.16 12.38
C ILE A 74 -12.36 22.64 11.87
N ILE A 75 -11.42 23.53 11.53
CA ILE A 75 -10.08 23.14 11.04
C ILE A 75 -9.34 22.27 12.06
N GLU A 76 -9.37 22.63 13.35
CA GLU A 76 -8.74 21.85 14.41
C GLU A 76 -9.37 20.46 14.58
N LEU A 77 -10.70 20.38 14.54
CA LEU A 77 -11.43 19.12 14.67
C LEU A 77 -11.24 18.21 13.44
N GLU A 78 -11.20 18.78 12.23
CA GLU A 78 -10.87 18.04 11.00
C GLU A 78 -9.44 17.50 11.05
N SER A 79 -8.48 18.32 11.48
CA SER A 79 -7.08 17.90 11.69
C SER A 79 -6.99 16.75 12.71
N LYS A 80 -7.76 16.84 13.81
CA LYS A 80 -7.84 15.76 14.80
C LYS A 80 -8.42 14.46 14.22
N LYS A 81 -9.52 14.53 13.47
CA LYS A 81 -10.10 13.36 12.77
C LYS A 81 -9.10 12.72 11.82
N LYS A 82 -8.38 13.54 11.05
CA LYS A 82 -7.33 13.08 10.14
C LYS A 82 -6.22 12.35 10.89
N ASN A 83 -5.70 12.93 11.97
CA ASN A 83 -4.63 12.31 12.76
C ASN A 83 -5.07 10.98 13.39
N MET A 84 -6.31 10.88 13.85
CA MET A 84 -6.87 9.62 14.35
C MET A 84 -6.90 8.51 13.29
N ARG A 85 -7.25 8.85 12.04
CA ARG A 85 -7.25 7.91 10.91
C ARG A 85 -5.84 7.50 10.50
N LEU A 86 -4.90 8.45 10.47
CA LEU A 86 -3.49 8.19 10.17
C LEU A 86 -2.86 7.27 11.22
N GLN A 87 -3.13 7.53 12.50
CA GLN A 87 -2.64 6.70 13.59
C GLN A 87 -3.15 5.26 13.48
N GLU A 88 -4.43 5.04 13.17
CA GLU A 88 -4.96 3.69 12.95
C GLU A 88 -4.27 2.96 11.79
N MET A 89 -3.97 3.66 10.68
CA MET A 89 -3.25 3.06 9.55
C MET A 89 -1.82 2.64 9.94
N GLU A 90 -1.13 3.48 10.72
CA GLU A 90 0.22 3.22 11.23
C GLU A 90 0.23 2.04 12.21
N ASP A 91 -0.71 2.02 13.17
CA ASP A 91 -0.89 0.95 14.15
C ASP A 91 -1.18 -0.41 13.48
N ARG A 92 -1.84 -0.39 12.31
CA ARG A 92 -2.14 -1.58 11.50
C ARG A 92 -1.07 -1.92 10.45
N HIS A 93 0.05 -1.20 10.43
CA HIS A 93 1.16 -1.42 9.49
C HIS A 93 0.77 -1.35 8.00
N LEU A 94 -0.25 -0.55 7.66
CA LEU A 94 -0.56 -0.24 6.26
C LEU A 94 0.33 0.89 5.76
N ASN A 95 1.59 0.58 5.46
CA ASN A 95 2.58 1.60 5.11
C ASN A 95 2.42 2.05 3.65
N SER A 96 2.77 1.18 2.70
CA SER A 96 2.74 1.53 1.28
C SER A 96 2.55 0.32 0.36
N LEU A 97 2.02 0.58 -0.83
CA LEU A 97 2.02 -0.35 -1.94
C LEU A 97 3.23 -0.05 -2.83
N LEU A 98 4.13 -1.02 -2.93
CA LEU A 98 5.26 -1.03 -3.86
C LEU A 98 4.88 -1.79 -5.13
N ILE A 99 5.15 -1.18 -6.28
CA ILE A 99 5.03 -1.80 -7.59
C ILE A 99 6.35 -1.60 -8.32
N ILE A 100 7.09 -2.68 -8.60
CA ILE A 100 8.24 -2.65 -9.51
C ILE A 100 7.72 -3.06 -10.89
N THR A 101 7.75 -2.12 -11.83
CA THR A 101 7.07 -2.26 -13.13
C THR A 101 7.66 -3.39 -13.97
N SER A 102 8.97 -3.59 -13.88
CA SER A 102 9.70 -4.69 -14.51
C SER A 102 10.93 -5.08 -13.71
N TRP A 103 10.92 -6.31 -13.19
CA TRP A 103 12.01 -6.87 -12.40
C TRP A 103 13.31 -6.99 -13.22
N THR A 104 13.22 -7.58 -14.41
CA THR A 104 14.36 -7.83 -15.29
C THR A 104 15.02 -6.53 -15.75
N LYS A 105 14.23 -5.49 -16.04
CA LYS A 105 14.75 -4.15 -16.34
C LYS A 105 15.42 -3.51 -15.13
N LEU A 106 14.82 -3.61 -13.95
CA LEU A 106 15.39 -3.04 -12.71
C LEU A 106 16.79 -3.62 -12.43
N ILE A 107 16.93 -4.95 -12.53
CA ILE A 107 18.20 -5.64 -12.23
C ILE A 107 19.14 -5.74 -13.44
N ASN A 108 18.70 -5.28 -14.61
CA ASN A 108 19.42 -5.35 -15.88
C ASN A 108 19.85 -6.78 -16.28
N THR A 109 18.93 -7.74 -16.22
CA THR A 109 19.20 -9.12 -16.66
C THR A 109 18.68 -9.35 -18.08
N PRO A 110 19.45 -10.03 -18.96
CA PRO A 110 18.98 -10.44 -20.28
C PRO A 110 18.14 -11.73 -20.25
N THR A 111 17.93 -12.32 -19.07
CA THR A 111 17.34 -13.66 -18.93
C THR A 111 15.82 -13.58 -19.04
N MET A 112 15.25 -14.23 -20.05
CA MET A 112 13.79 -14.40 -20.20
C MET A 112 13.24 -15.58 -19.39
N GLY A 113 14.13 -16.46 -18.91
CA GLY A 113 13.78 -17.64 -18.13
C GLY A 113 13.29 -18.81 -18.99
N VAL A 114 12.74 -19.80 -18.32
CA VAL A 114 12.19 -21.02 -18.91
C VAL A 114 10.81 -21.22 -18.28
N TYR A 115 9.89 -21.87 -18.98
CA TYR A 115 8.59 -22.26 -18.45
C TYR A 115 8.27 -23.69 -18.88
N LEU A 116 7.99 -24.57 -17.92
CA LEU A 116 7.77 -26.01 -18.14
C LEU A 116 8.82 -26.67 -19.05
N ASN A 117 10.10 -26.37 -18.82
CA ASN A 117 11.26 -26.82 -19.63
C ASN A 117 11.28 -26.29 -21.08
N ARG A 118 10.51 -25.26 -21.41
CA ARG A 118 10.56 -24.56 -22.70
C ARG A 118 11.15 -23.17 -22.50
N PRO A 119 12.07 -22.71 -23.37
CA PRO A 119 12.58 -21.35 -23.28
C PRO A 119 11.44 -20.35 -23.50
N VAL A 120 11.44 -19.30 -22.69
CA VAL A 120 10.54 -18.16 -22.93
C VAL A 120 11.10 -17.38 -24.12
N VAL A 121 10.26 -17.15 -25.14
CA VAL A 121 10.64 -16.46 -26.37
C VAL A 121 10.32 -14.97 -26.34
N ASP A 122 9.38 -14.57 -25.49
CA ASP A 122 9.02 -13.17 -25.29
C ASP A 122 8.51 -12.97 -23.85
N LEU A 123 9.00 -11.94 -23.18
CA LEU A 123 8.59 -11.56 -21.82
C LEU A 123 7.96 -10.17 -21.90
N ARG A 124 6.63 -10.14 -21.85
CA ARG A 124 5.88 -8.90 -21.98
C ARG A 124 5.84 -8.13 -20.67
N ARG A 125 5.69 -8.85 -19.54
CA ARG A 125 5.60 -8.28 -18.19
C ARG A 125 6.21 -9.19 -17.15
N ASP A 126 6.79 -8.57 -16.13
CA ASP A 126 7.45 -9.21 -15.00
C ASP A 126 7.42 -8.27 -13.78
N THR A 127 6.21 -7.99 -13.31
CA THR A 127 5.90 -6.97 -12.32
C THR A 127 5.95 -7.55 -10.91
N ILE A 128 6.54 -6.84 -9.96
CA ILE A 128 6.38 -7.14 -8.54
C ILE A 128 5.37 -6.18 -7.93
N ILE A 129 4.40 -6.71 -7.19
CA ILE A 129 3.46 -5.93 -6.38
C ILE A 129 3.57 -6.42 -4.94
N MET A 130 3.77 -5.51 -4.00
CA MET A 130 4.00 -5.85 -2.59
C MET A 130 3.46 -4.75 -1.67
N LEU A 131 2.86 -5.14 -0.55
CA LEU A 131 2.64 -4.23 0.58
C LEU A 131 3.93 -4.20 1.39
N THR A 132 4.51 -3.03 1.58
CA THR A 132 5.79 -2.90 2.28
C THR A 132 5.58 -2.86 3.79
N ASP A 133 6.33 -3.68 4.54
CA ASP A 133 6.45 -3.57 5.99
C ASP A 133 7.68 -2.71 6.33
N GLU A 134 8.84 -3.35 6.39
CA GLU A 134 10.12 -2.74 6.75
C GLU A 134 11.16 -2.99 5.65
N THR A 135 11.99 -1.97 5.41
CA THR A 135 13.21 -2.13 4.61
C THR A 135 14.41 -2.22 5.55
N GLN A 136 15.01 -3.39 5.65
CA GLN A 136 16.18 -3.60 6.50
C GLN A 136 17.45 -3.66 5.65
N THR A 137 18.53 -3.05 6.14
CA THR A 137 19.84 -3.07 5.46
C THR A 137 20.85 -3.84 6.28
N PHE A 138 21.57 -4.73 5.63
CA PHE A 138 22.52 -5.65 6.21
C PHE A 138 23.88 -5.46 5.59
N LYS A 139 24.91 -5.65 6.40
CA LYS A 139 26.30 -5.63 5.96
C LYS A 139 26.77 -7.08 5.84
N GLU A 140 27.18 -7.48 4.64
CA GLU A 140 27.78 -8.78 4.43
C GLU A 140 29.24 -8.83 4.92
N ILE A 141 29.77 -10.05 5.06
CA ILE A 141 31.18 -10.31 5.38
C ILE A 141 32.11 -9.72 4.30
N THR A 142 31.62 -9.60 3.07
CA THR A 142 32.31 -9.04 1.90
C THR A 142 32.34 -7.50 1.86
N ASP A 143 31.82 -6.81 2.89
CA ASP A 143 31.61 -5.35 2.95
C ASP A 143 30.52 -4.83 1.98
N GLU A 144 29.94 -5.70 1.15
CA GLU A 144 28.75 -5.38 0.37
C GLU A 144 27.54 -5.19 1.29
N ARG A 145 26.70 -4.21 0.95
CA ARG A 145 25.48 -3.92 1.69
C ARG A 145 24.28 -4.34 0.85
N ILE A 146 23.44 -5.15 1.48
CA ILE A 146 22.22 -5.68 0.89
C ILE A 146 21.05 -5.14 1.70
N SER A 147 19.93 -4.92 1.04
CA SER A 147 18.69 -4.54 1.70
C SER A 147 17.60 -5.51 1.33
N VAL A 148 16.73 -5.80 2.29
CA VAL A 148 15.54 -6.60 2.06
C VAL A 148 14.32 -5.74 2.38
N ILE A 149 13.44 -5.61 1.40
CA ILE A 149 12.10 -5.05 1.58
C ILE A 149 11.20 -6.23 1.93
N PHE A 150 10.65 -6.24 3.14
CA PHE A 150 9.71 -7.28 3.58
C PHE A 150 8.27 -6.86 3.35
N GLY A 151 7.41 -7.86 3.22
CA GLY A 151 5.96 -7.70 3.19
C GLY A 151 5.29 -8.60 2.15
N PRO A 152 3.97 -8.81 2.23
CA PRO A 152 3.26 -9.71 1.33
C PRO A 152 3.22 -9.16 -0.09
N GLY A 153 3.63 -9.96 -1.07
CA GLY A 153 3.62 -9.60 -2.47
C GLY A 153 3.51 -10.76 -3.44
N ILE A 154 3.40 -10.43 -4.72
CA ILE A 154 3.53 -11.38 -5.82
C ILE A 154 4.56 -10.90 -6.84
N TYR A 155 5.22 -11.87 -7.47
CA TYR A 155 5.89 -11.70 -8.75
C TYR A 155 4.94 -12.19 -9.86
N TYR A 156 4.48 -11.27 -10.69
CA TYR A 156 3.54 -11.54 -11.78
C TYR A 156 4.27 -11.50 -13.13
N THR A 157 3.95 -12.44 -14.02
CA THR A 157 4.54 -12.51 -15.36
C THR A 157 3.50 -12.69 -16.45
N GLU A 158 3.74 -12.06 -17.59
CA GLU A 158 3.03 -12.29 -18.86
C GLU A 158 4.07 -12.55 -19.94
N PHE A 159 4.05 -13.73 -20.55
CA PHE A 159 5.15 -14.22 -21.40
C PHE A 159 4.67 -15.22 -22.44
N ALA A 160 5.48 -15.49 -23.44
CA ALA A 160 5.20 -16.47 -24.48
C ALA A 160 6.31 -17.53 -24.53
N VAL A 161 5.92 -18.81 -24.65
CA VAL A 161 6.84 -19.92 -25.01
C VAL A 161 6.82 -20.20 -26.51
N ASP A 162 5.73 -19.84 -27.18
CA ASP A 162 5.52 -19.93 -28.62
C ASP A 162 5.02 -18.55 -29.11
N LYS A 163 5.54 -18.05 -30.24
CA LYS A 163 5.25 -16.69 -30.70
C LYS A 163 3.75 -16.42 -30.83
N GLY A 164 3.29 -15.32 -30.23
CA GLY A 164 1.91 -14.83 -30.34
C GLY A 164 0.93 -15.37 -29.31
N ASN A 165 1.31 -16.39 -28.52
CA ASN A 165 0.46 -16.94 -27.45
C ASN A 165 1.04 -16.59 -26.09
N TYR A 166 0.47 -15.58 -25.45
CA TYR A 166 0.87 -15.15 -24.11
C TYR A 166 0.15 -15.95 -23.03
N LEU A 167 0.91 -16.34 -22.01
CA LEU A 167 0.50 -16.99 -20.79
C LEU A 167 0.72 -16.02 -19.63
N GLU A 168 -0.10 -16.17 -18.60
CA GLU A 168 0.05 -15.46 -17.33
C GLU A 168 0.44 -16.46 -16.24
N ASP A 169 1.39 -16.09 -15.38
CA ASP A 169 1.81 -16.87 -14.22
C ASP A 169 2.20 -15.94 -13.07
N TYR A 170 2.12 -16.44 -11.83
CA TYR A 170 2.51 -15.64 -10.67
C TYR A 170 3.06 -16.49 -9.52
N PHE A 171 3.93 -15.87 -8.72
CA PHE A 171 4.51 -16.47 -7.53
C PHE A 171 4.27 -15.57 -6.32
N GLU A 172 3.83 -16.18 -5.22
CA GLU A 172 3.84 -15.52 -3.92
C GLU A 172 5.29 -15.24 -3.49
N ILE A 173 5.53 -14.00 -3.03
CA ILE A 173 6.78 -13.58 -2.43
C ILE A 173 6.48 -12.82 -1.13
N ASN A 174 7.41 -12.84 -0.19
CA ASN A 174 7.31 -12.07 1.05
C ASN A 174 8.56 -11.25 1.37
N GLY A 175 9.47 -11.16 0.40
CA GLY A 175 10.56 -10.19 0.44
C GLY A 175 11.22 -9.98 -0.93
N VAL A 176 11.89 -8.84 -1.07
CA VAL A 176 12.74 -8.50 -2.21
C VAL A 176 14.13 -8.12 -1.69
N CYS A 177 15.15 -8.89 -2.05
CA CYS A 177 16.55 -8.69 -1.65
C CYS A 177 17.31 -7.98 -2.77
N LEU A 178 17.83 -6.80 -2.47
CA LEU A 178 18.47 -5.87 -3.40
C LEU A 178 19.82 -5.39 -2.87
N PRO A 179 20.87 -5.35 -3.69
CA PRO A 179 22.03 -4.50 -3.46
C PRO A 179 21.62 -3.01 -3.32
N LEU A 180 22.39 -2.23 -2.55
CA LEU A 180 22.06 -0.81 -2.29
C LEU A 180 21.98 0.06 -3.55
N ASP A 181 22.76 -0.23 -4.59
CA ASP A 181 22.69 0.50 -5.86
C ASP A 181 21.37 0.25 -6.60
N ILE A 182 20.87 -0.99 -6.58
CA ILE A 182 19.57 -1.33 -7.17
C ILE A 182 18.42 -0.76 -6.33
N LEU A 183 18.52 -0.84 -4.99
CA LEU A 183 17.57 -0.17 -4.11
C LEU A 183 17.54 1.34 -4.37
N GLY A 184 18.73 1.95 -4.54
CA GLY A 184 18.85 3.36 -4.90
C GLY A 184 18.07 3.72 -6.16
N LYS A 185 18.10 2.87 -7.19
CA LYS A 185 17.32 3.08 -8.43
C LYS A 185 15.82 3.13 -8.18
N ILE A 186 15.28 2.30 -7.27
CA ILE A 186 13.85 2.33 -6.92
C ILE A 186 13.44 3.71 -6.42
N TYR A 187 14.26 4.33 -5.57
CA TYR A 187 13.93 5.63 -4.95
C TYR A 187 14.32 6.85 -5.81
N THR A 188 15.35 6.73 -6.66
CA THR A 188 15.99 7.88 -7.33
C THR A 188 15.81 7.92 -8.85
N ALA A 189 15.19 6.90 -9.45
CA ALA A 189 14.88 6.91 -10.87
C ALA A 189 14.05 8.13 -11.29
N GLU A 190 14.07 8.43 -12.59
CA GLU A 190 13.35 9.56 -13.14
C GLU A 190 11.87 9.48 -12.78
N LYS A 191 11.39 10.52 -12.09
CA LYS A 191 9.99 10.64 -11.72
C LYS A 191 9.18 10.92 -12.98
N ILE A 192 8.28 10.00 -13.34
CA ILE A 192 7.27 10.21 -14.40
C ILE A 192 6.42 11.44 -14.07
N TYR A 193 6.23 11.68 -12.77
CA TYR A 193 5.42 12.76 -12.28
C TYR A 193 6.10 13.50 -11.13
N ARG A 194 6.29 14.81 -11.27
CA ARG A 194 6.86 15.69 -10.24
C ARG A 194 5.77 16.60 -9.69
N SER A 195 5.45 16.45 -8.41
CA SER A 195 4.62 17.40 -7.68
C SER A 195 5.01 17.40 -6.23
N ASP A 196 5.15 18.60 -5.68
CA ASP A 196 5.41 18.80 -4.26
C ASP A 196 4.18 18.50 -3.39
N LYS A 197 3.02 18.26 -4.02
CA LYS A 197 1.75 17.98 -3.36
C LYS A 197 1.44 16.48 -3.21
N ILE A 198 2.20 15.61 -3.89
CA ILE A 198 1.99 14.17 -3.85
C ILE A 198 3.17 13.52 -3.13
N ASP A 199 2.89 13.03 -1.93
CA ASP A 199 3.82 12.15 -1.22
C ASP A 199 3.70 10.73 -1.79
N ALA A 200 4.10 10.55 -3.05
CA ALA A 200 4.20 9.25 -3.70
C ALA A 200 5.40 9.26 -4.63
N THR A 201 6.11 8.15 -4.70
CA THR A 201 7.22 8.00 -5.64
C THR A 201 6.69 7.27 -6.85
N ILE A 202 6.51 7.96 -7.98
CA ILE A 202 6.10 7.36 -9.26
C ILE A 202 7.23 7.58 -10.26
N THR A 203 7.98 6.53 -10.54
CA THR A 203 9.15 6.52 -11.42
C THR A 203 8.95 5.54 -12.56
N GLU A 204 9.84 5.57 -13.55
CA GLU A 204 9.81 4.62 -14.66
C GLU A 204 10.00 3.15 -14.23
N VAL A 205 10.75 2.94 -13.14
CA VAL A 205 11.11 1.58 -12.65
C VAL A 205 10.23 1.10 -11.52
N SER A 206 9.66 2.01 -10.73
CA SER A 206 8.86 1.65 -9.57
C SER A 206 7.84 2.71 -9.18
N THR A 207 6.79 2.26 -8.48
CA THR A 207 5.85 3.11 -7.78
C THR A 207 5.80 2.72 -6.30
N ILE A 208 5.92 3.70 -5.40
CA ILE A 208 5.67 3.56 -3.97
C ILE A 208 4.51 4.47 -3.63
N LEU A 209 3.37 3.86 -3.31
CA LEU A 209 2.13 4.54 -3.00
C LEU A 209 1.79 4.36 -1.51
N PRO A 210 2.02 5.36 -0.66
CA PRO A 210 1.66 5.24 0.74
C PRO A 210 0.15 5.31 0.95
N PHE A 211 -0.37 4.58 1.94
CA PHE A 211 -1.80 4.57 2.22
C PHE A 211 -2.31 5.91 2.76
N HIS A 212 -1.48 6.68 3.46
CA HIS A 212 -1.86 8.00 3.98
C HIS A 212 -2.21 9.03 2.89
N ILE A 213 -1.94 8.73 1.61
CA ILE A 213 -2.36 9.57 0.48
C ILE A 213 -3.89 9.76 0.43
N ILE A 214 -4.65 8.85 1.02
CA ILE A 214 -6.11 8.93 1.12
C ILE A 214 -6.61 9.99 2.11
N GLU A 215 -5.70 10.60 2.88
CA GLU A 215 -6.01 11.68 3.83
C GLU A 215 -5.62 13.06 3.28
N GLN A 216 -5.30 13.16 1.99
CA GLN A 216 -5.07 14.45 1.32
C GLN A 216 -6.38 15.21 1.12
N ALA A 217 -6.32 16.52 0.87
CA ALA A 217 -7.52 17.30 0.56
C ALA A 217 -8.25 16.75 -0.68
N GLU A 218 -9.58 16.80 -0.73
CA GLU A 218 -10.39 16.15 -1.78
C GLU A 218 -10.00 16.58 -3.21
N THR A 219 -9.68 17.87 -3.40
CA THR A 219 -9.21 18.42 -4.68
C THR A 219 -7.88 17.80 -5.10
N VAL A 220 -6.97 17.59 -4.14
CA VAL A 220 -5.71 16.88 -4.36
C VAL A 220 -6.02 15.42 -4.65
N GLN A 221 -6.82 14.74 -3.85
CA GLN A 221 -7.17 13.32 -4.08
C GLN A 221 -7.73 13.06 -5.47
N THR A 222 -8.65 13.89 -5.95
CA THR A 222 -9.27 13.73 -7.28
C THR A 222 -8.21 13.79 -8.39
N TYR A 223 -7.32 14.77 -8.30
CA TYR A 223 -6.24 14.96 -9.24
C TYR A 223 -5.21 13.81 -9.18
N VAL A 224 -4.78 13.44 -7.97
CA VAL A 224 -3.84 12.33 -7.73
C VAL A 224 -4.42 11.00 -8.20
N ARG A 225 -5.72 10.73 -7.96
CA ARG A 225 -6.41 9.54 -8.45
C ARG A 225 -6.30 9.40 -9.95
N GLY A 226 -6.51 10.47 -10.71
CA GLY A 226 -6.38 10.44 -12.16
C GLY A 226 -4.97 10.05 -12.61
N ILE A 227 -3.94 10.57 -11.94
CA ILE A 227 -2.53 10.27 -12.26
C ILE A 227 -2.19 8.82 -11.91
N ILE A 228 -2.50 8.37 -10.69
CA ILE A 228 -2.21 7.00 -10.23
C ILE A 228 -2.98 6.00 -11.08
N SER A 229 -4.26 6.24 -11.32
CA SER A 229 -5.09 5.36 -12.15
C SER A 229 -4.48 5.17 -13.55
N ARG A 230 -4.09 6.26 -14.22
CA ARG A 230 -3.55 6.19 -15.59
C ARG A 230 -2.13 5.63 -15.67
N ASN A 231 -1.25 5.99 -14.75
CA ASN A 231 0.18 5.69 -14.86
C ASN A 231 0.61 4.47 -14.02
N VAL A 232 -0.16 4.09 -13.02
CA VAL A 232 0.19 3.02 -12.07
C VAL A 232 -0.78 1.86 -12.22
N PHE A 233 -2.08 2.09 -12.01
CA PHE A 233 -3.03 0.98 -11.96
C PHE A 233 -3.41 0.44 -13.33
N HIS A 234 -3.73 1.30 -14.31
CA HIS A 234 -4.12 0.83 -15.64
C HIS A 234 -2.98 0.04 -16.33
N PRO A 235 -1.71 0.49 -16.30
CA PRO A 235 -0.62 -0.27 -16.88
C PRO A 235 -0.37 -1.59 -16.16
N ASN A 236 -0.67 -1.71 -14.86
CA ASN A 236 -0.41 -2.92 -14.06
C ASN A 236 -1.69 -3.70 -13.68
N LYS A 237 -2.82 -3.46 -14.38
CA LYS A 237 -4.14 -3.97 -13.99
C LYS A 237 -4.14 -5.48 -13.70
N ASN A 238 -3.70 -6.30 -14.66
CA ASN A 238 -3.72 -7.76 -14.49
C ASN A 238 -2.90 -8.22 -13.28
N ALA A 239 -1.74 -7.60 -13.05
CA ALA A 239 -0.89 -7.91 -11.90
C ALA A 239 -1.59 -7.52 -10.58
N ILE A 240 -2.24 -6.35 -10.52
CA ILE A 240 -2.97 -5.87 -9.34
C ILE A 240 -4.19 -6.75 -9.06
N ASP A 241 -4.95 -7.10 -10.09
CA ASP A 241 -6.11 -7.98 -9.98
C ASP A 241 -5.67 -9.35 -9.45
N LYS A 242 -4.54 -9.88 -9.95
CA LYS A 242 -3.98 -11.14 -9.47
C LYS A 242 -3.46 -11.07 -8.04
N PHE A 243 -2.81 -9.96 -7.68
CA PHE A 243 -2.39 -9.69 -6.31
C PHE A 243 -3.57 -9.66 -5.35
N ASN A 244 -4.63 -8.90 -5.69
CA ASN A 244 -5.84 -8.80 -4.89
C ASN A 244 -6.58 -10.15 -4.78
N GLN A 245 -6.62 -10.93 -5.86
CA GLN A 245 -7.17 -12.29 -5.83
C GLN A 245 -6.38 -13.19 -4.89
N HIS A 246 -5.05 -13.21 -5.01
CA HIS A 246 -4.18 -14.06 -4.20
C HIS A 246 -4.20 -13.67 -2.72
N ILE A 247 -4.04 -12.38 -2.41
CA ILE A 247 -4.03 -11.92 -1.02
C ILE A 247 -5.38 -12.12 -0.35
N SER A 248 -6.49 -12.18 -1.08
CA SER A 248 -7.81 -12.48 -0.51
C SER A 248 -7.99 -13.96 -0.13
N ASP A 249 -7.16 -14.87 -0.67
CA ASP A 249 -7.21 -16.29 -0.33
C ASP A 249 -6.72 -16.52 1.11
N PRO A 250 -7.53 -17.08 2.03
CA PRO A 250 -7.12 -17.36 3.40
C PRO A 250 -5.88 -18.25 3.54
N SER A 251 -5.54 -19.04 2.51
CA SER A 251 -4.36 -19.90 2.48
C SER A 251 -3.09 -19.19 2.01
N SER A 252 -3.17 -17.93 1.58
CA SER A 252 -2.00 -17.14 1.18
C SER A 252 -1.17 -16.67 2.37
N TYR A 253 0.15 -16.55 2.16
CA TYR A 253 1.14 -16.02 3.11
C TYR A 253 1.15 -16.67 4.50
N GLN A 254 0.84 -17.97 4.59
CA GLN A 254 0.95 -18.72 5.83
C GLN A 254 2.38 -18.68 6.38
N ALA A 255 2.55 -18.36 7.67
CA ALA A 255 3.85 -18.28 8.32
C ALA A 255 4.64 -19.60 8.21
N GLU A 256 3.95 -20.74 8.20
CA GLU A 256 4.51 -22.08 8.04
C GLU A 256 5.15 -22.31 6.67
N SER A 257 4.75 -21.53 5.65
CA SER A 257 5.34 -21.60 4.31
C SER A 257 6.76 -20.99 4.25
N GLY A 258 7.17 -20.28 5.30
CA GLY A 258 8.49 -19.65 5.40
C GLY A 258 8.71 -18.52 4.39
N PHE A 259 9.98 -18.18 4.17
CA PHE A 259 10.34 -17.05 3.31
C PHE A 259 10.42 -17.44 1.82
N LYS A 260 9.87 -16.55 0.98
CA LYS A 260 9.90 -16.58 -0.48
C LYS A 260 10.44 -15.23 -0.96
N ILE A 261 11.75 -15.14 -1.16
CA ILE A 261 12.46 -13.88 -1.38
C ILE A 261 12.95 -13.78 -2.83
N MET A 262 12.51 -12.76 -3.56
CA MET A 262 13.05 -12.44 -4.87
C MET A 262 14.42 -11.77 -4.70
N SER A 263 15.46 -12.28 -5.34
CA SER A 263 16.85 -11.88 -5.07
C SER A 263 17.56 -11.32 -6.30
N ALA A 264 18.09 -10.11 -6.14
CA ALA A 264 19.11 -9.51 -6.99
C ALA A 264 20.52 -9.59 -6.36
N HIS A 265 20.68 -10.36 -5.28
CA HIS A 265 21.96 -10.56 -4.62
C HIS A 265 23.01 -11.16 -5.57
N PRO A 266 24.28 -10.72 -5.59
CA PRO A 266 25.28 -11.25 -6.53
C PRO A 266 25.44 -12.79 -6.51
N LEU A 267 25.40 -13.41 -5.32
CA LEU A 267 25.50 -14.88 -5.18
C LEU A 267 24.23 -15.63 -5.60
N TRP A 268 23.07 -14.97 -5.53
CA TRP A 268 21.76 -15.53 -5.84
C TRP A 268 21.01 -14.63 -6.83
N TYR A 269 21.72 -14.21 -7.87
CA TYR A 269 21.24 -13.18 -8.79
C TYR A 269 20.12 -13.73 -9.67
N ASN A 270 19.04 -12.94 -9.76
CA ASN A 270 17.82 -13.26 -10.48
C ASN A 270 17.22 -14.64 -10.08
N LYS A 271 17.07 -14.88 -8.77
CA LYS A 271 16.49 -16.12 -8.24
C LYS A 271 15.36 -15.83 -7.26
N LEU A 272 14.36 -16.69 -7.28
CA LEU A 272 13.39 -16.78 -6.19
C LEU A 272 13.90 -17.77 -5.15
N LEU A 273 14.27 -17.25 -3.97
CA LEU A 273 14.77 -18.02 -2.84
C LEU A 273 13.59 -18.52 -2.00
N VAL A 274 13.50 -19.84 -1.82
CA VAL A 274 12.43 -20.50 -1.06
C VAL A 274 13.01 -21.46 -0.02
N GLU A 275 12.17 -21.91 0.92
CA GLU A 275 12.51 -23.00 1.85
C GLU A 275 12.80 -24.31 1.11
N SER A 276 13.60 -25.18 1.72
CA SER A 276 13.96 -26.49 1.16
C SER A 276 12.77 -27.40 0.91
N ASP A 277 11.76 -27.29 1.75
CA ASP A 277 10.63 -28.22 1.78
C ASP A 277 9.50 -27.76 0.86
N ALA A 278 9.54 -26.50 0.40
CA ALA A 278 8.61 -25.93 -0.57
C ALA A 278 8.90 -26.35 -2.03
N VAL A 279 9.91 -27.19 -2.26
CA VAL A 279 10.29 -27.64 -3.60
C VAL A 279 9.31 -28.71 -4.10
N TYR A 280 8.32 -28.28 -4.89
CA TYR A 280 7.42 -29.19 -5.61
C TYR A 280 8.21 -30.09 -6.57
N ARG A 281 8.22 -31.39 -6.29
CA ARG A 281 8.67 -32.42 -7.24
C ARG A 281 7.52 -32.66 -8.23
N THR A 282 7.74 -32.42 -9.53
CA THR A 282 6.77 -32.91 -10.52
C THR A 282 6.83 -34.43 -10.55
N GLY A 283 5.71 -35.10 -10.88
CA GLY A 283 5.62 -36.57 -11.00
C GLY A 283 6.59 -37.21 -12.01
N SER A 284 7.34 -36.41 -12.77
CA SER A 284 8.39 -36.84 -13.71
C SER A 284 9.79 -36.91 -13.09
N GLY A 285 9.96 -36.60 -11.80
CA GLY A 285 11.27 -36.50 -11.15
C GLY A 285 12.08 -35.26 -11.56
N LYS A 286 11.58 -34.45 -12.50
CA LYS A 286 12.17 -33.16 -12.88
C LYS A 286 11.70 -32.06 -11.94
N ARG A 287 12.65 -31.24 -11.49
CA ARG A 287 12.41 -30.07 -10.66
C ARG A 287 11.52 -29.05 -11.39
N ALA A 288 10.47 -28.54 -10.75
CA ALA A 288 9.53 -27.53 -11.27
C ALA A 288 10.15 -26.11 -11.35
N PHE A 289 11.36 -25.98 -11.88
CA PHE A 289 12.24 -24.80 -11.66
C PHE A 289 12.29 -23.82 -12.81
N SER A 290 11.14 -23.34 -13.26
CA SER A 290 11.18 -22.38 -14.35
C SER A 290 9.88 -21.56 -14.41
N THR A 291 9.98 -20.28 -14.07
CA THR A 291 9.00 -19.28 -14.49
C THR A 291 9.71 -18.21 -15.29
N ALA A 292 8.94 -17.45 -16.07
CA ALA A 292 9.48 -16.43 -16.93
C ALA A 292 10.14 -15.30 -16.11
N GLY A 293 11.13 -14.64 -16.71
CA GLY A 293 11.84 -13.50 -16.12
C GLY A 293 12.76 -13.81 -14.93
N ILE A 294 12.68 -14.99 -14.30
CA ILE A 294 13.65 -15.42 -13.29
C ILE A 294 14.59 -16.52 -13.81
N GLY A 295 15.81 -16.54 -13.29
CA GLY A 295 16.81 -17.55 -13.66
C GLY A 295 16.48 -18.93 -13.12
N SER A 296 16.03 -19.02 -11.86
CA SER A 296 15.61 -20.29 -11.23
C SER A 296 14.95 -20.06 -9.87
N LEU A 297 14.19 -21.06 -9.41
CA LEU A 297 13.82 -21.20 -8.00
C LEU A 297 14.93 -21.94 -7.26
N SER A 298 15.29 -21.46 -6.08
CA SER A 298 16.44 -21.95 -5.32
C SER A 298 16.10 -22.16 -3.85
N SER A 299 16.31 -23.37 -3.35
CA SER A 299 16.11 -23.77 -1.94
C SER A 299 17.23 -23.25 -1.02
N MET A 300 17.60 -21.98 -1.13
CA MET A 300 18.77 -21.38 -0.48
C MET A 300 18.40 -20.23 0.45
N VAL A 301 17.11 -20.03 0.74
CA VAL A 301 16.70 -18.95 1.66
C VAL A 301 17.32 -19.14 3.05
N HIS A 302 17.52 -20.38 3.50
CA HIS A 302 18.22 -20.72 4.74
C HIS A 302 19.67 -20.20 4.82
N LYS A 303 20.31 -19.89 3.68
CA LYS A 303 21.64 -19.27 3.66
C LYS A 303 21.59 -17.76 3.82
N LEU A 304 20.47 -17.14 3.43
CA LEU A 304 20.23 -15.72 3.57
C LEU A 304 19.74 -15.38 4.99
N LYS A 305 18.91 -16.24 5.61
CA LYS A 305 18.34 -16.02 6.95
C LYS A 305 19.36 -15.61 8.02
N PRO A 306 20.54 -16.23 8.18
CA PRO A 306 21.51 -15.83 9.21
C PRO A 306 22.10 -14.44 8.97
N ILE A 307 22.06 -13.94 7.74
CA ILE A 307 22.48 -12.58 7.38
C ILE A 307 21.38 -11.58 7.76
N LEU A 308 20.11 -11.95 7.56
CA LEU A 308 18.95 -11.10 7.82
C LEU A 308 18.54 -11.08 9.29
N PHE A 309 18.62 -12.22 9.98
CA PHE A 309 18.06 -12.39 11.30
C PHE A 309 19.16 -12.81 12.29
N SER A 310 19.36 -11.96 13.30
CA SER A 310 20.31 -12.24 14.38
C SER A 310 19.87 -13.38 15.31
N ALA A 311 18.59 -13.76 15.28
CA ALA A 311 18.01 -14.81 16.11
C ALA A 311 16.75 -15.41 15.43
N PRO A 312 16.43 -16.71 15.66
CA PRO A 312 15.26 -17.36 15.07
C PRO A 312 13.91 -16.71 15.42
N ASN A 313 13.77 -16.15 16.62
CA ASN A 313 12.53 -15.48 17.03
C ASN A 313 12.20 -14.31 16.10
N LYS A 314 13.21 -13.54 15.66
CA LYS A 314 12.99 -12.42 14.74
C LYS A 314 12.47 -12.85 13.37
N GLU A 315 12.87 -14.04 12.92
CA GLU A 315 12.35 -14.61 11.68
C GLU A 315 10.85 -14.93 11.83
N LYS A 316 10.47 -15.56 12.95
CA LYS A 316 9.07 -15.89 13.24
C LYS A 316 8.22 -14.61 13.36
N ASP A 317 8.72 -13.63 14.12
CA ASP A 317 8.04 -12.34 14.31
C ASP A 317 7.80 -11.64 12.97
N GLN A 318 8.77 -11.67 12.05
CA GLN A 318 8.64 -11.08 10.72
C GLN A 318 7.59 -11.79 9.85
N LEU A 319 7.51 -13.13 9.91
CA LEU A 319 6.50 -13.91 9.18
C LEU A 319 5.09 -13.71 9.75
N GLU A 320 4.97 -13.64 11.08
CA GLU A 320 3.72 -13.29 11.75
C GLU A 320 3.26 -11.88 11.37
N ARG A 321 4.20 -10.93 11.28
CA ARG A 321 3.91 -9.56 10.84
C ARG A 321 3.40 -9.49 9.40
N ILE A 322 3.99 -10.27 8.49
CA ILE A 322 3.48 -10.41 7.12
C ILE A 322 2.04 -10.92 7.13
N THR A 323 1.76 -11.93 7.96
CA THR A 323 0.40 -12.49 8.09
C THR A 323 -0.60 -11.45 8.62
N GLU A 324 -0.19 -10.65 9.60
CA GLU A 324 -1.02 -9.57 10.13
C GLU A 324 -1.27 -8.49 9.07
N ILE A 325 -0.28 -8.07 8.29
CA ILE A 325 -0.46 -7.09 7.20
C ILE A 325 -1.47 -7.61 6.17
N VAL A 326 -1.42 -8.91 5.83
CA VAL A 326 -2.40 -9.53 4.94
C VAL A 326 -3.81 -9.41 5.49
N LYS A 327 -4.00 -9.71 6.78
CA LYS A 327 -5.29 -9.57 7.45
C LYS A 327 -5.77 -8.11 7.43
N GLN A 328 -4.92 -7.16 7.81
CA GLN A 328 -5.25 -5.74 7.80
C GLN A 328 -5.58 -5.21 6.40
N TYR A 329 -4.88 -5.69 5.38
CA TYR A 329 -5.18 -5.34 4.00
C TYR A 329 -6.54 -5.87 3.53
N ARG A 330 -6.91 -7.11 3.90
CA ARG A 330 -8.22 -7.69 3.57
C ARG A 330 -9.37 -6.93 4.22
N GLU A 331 -9.22 -6.63 5.51
CA GLU A 331 -10.26 -5.96 6.30
C GLU A 331 -10.45 -4.51 5.83
N MET A 332 -9.35 -3.84 5.47
CA MET A 332 -9.33 -2.40 5.31
C MET A 332 -8.64 -1.93 4.03
N GLY A 333 -7.37 -2.31 3.83
CA GLY A 333 -6.51 -1.77 2.78
C GLY A 333 -7.09 -1.89 1.37
N MET A 334 -7.73 -3.01 1.04
CA MET A 334 -8.35 -3.24 -0.27
C MET A 334 -9.46 -2.22 -0.54
N ASN A 335 -10.31 -1.93 0.45
CA ASN A 335 -11.40 -0.95 0.31
C ASN A 335 -10.86 0.49 0.16
N LEU A 336 -9.75 0.81 0.84
CA LEU A 336 -9.10 2.11 0.73
C LEU A 336 -8.56 2.34 -0.69
N LEU A 337 -7.96 1.31 -1.31
CA LEU A 337 -7.42 1.37 -2.66
C LEU A 337 -8.47 1.17 -3.75
N GLN A 338 -9.57 0.45 -3.49
CA GLN A 338 -10.58 0.16 -4.51
C GLN A 338 -11.16 1.43 -5.15
N LYS A 339 -11.31 2.51 -4.39
CA LYS A 339 -11.77 3.82 -4.92
C LYS A 339 -10.75 4.50 -5.85
N TRP A 340 -9.51 4.02 -5.87
CA TRP A 340 -8.41 4.54 -6.67
C TRP A 340 -8.09 3.65 -7.87
N ILE A 341 -8.42 2.36 -7.81
CA ILE A 341 -8.29 1.41 -8.92
C ILE A 341 -9.45 1.65 -9.90
N PRO A 342 -9.18 1.88 -11.20
CA PRO A 342 -10.23 2.02 -12.20
C PRO A 342 -11.02 0.71 -12.33
N SER A 343 -12.35 0.81 -12.32
CA SER A 343 -13.30 -0.29 -12.56
C SER A 343 -13.17 -0.88 -13.96
#